data_AF-A0A158M3M7-F1
#
_entry.id   AF-A0A158M3M7-F1
#
_cell.length_a   1.000
_cell.length_b   1.000
_cell.length_c   1.000
_cell.angle_alpha   90.00
_cell.angle_beta   90.00
_cell.angle_gamma   90.00
#
_symmetry.space_group_name_H-M   'P 1'
#
loop_
_entity.id
_entity.type
_entity.pdbx_description
1 polymer ?
#
loop_
_entity_poly.entity_id
_entity_poly.type
_entity_poly.pdbx_seq_one_letter_code
_entity_poly.pdbx_strand_id
1 'polypeptide(L)'
;MLPGFRTQKPILMLAYVRRVLSRSLRLFIALAKVMLPIMLLVQLGQWMGWVDVLGHYFAPVMGWLNLPAQAALIWMASIFVGVYGALAALAGLAGGLDITAGQFSALAAMVLLAHNLPVKQAIVRRAGASFWATAGLRLVMALAYGAAVSWTCHALGVLSQPMSFAWMQGQQASAAELSLWQWLQGTAVSMALTFAVIAALLVLLDIMQRCGLTAALTRVLTPVLRWSGLDPQVAPVTMLGVTCSP
;
A
#
# COMPACT_ATOMS: atom_id res chain seq x y z
N MET A 1 1.24 55.75 -14.41
CA MET A 1 1.16 54.87 -15.59
C MET A 1 1.74 53.51 -15.22
N LEU A 2 0.90 52.49 -15.06
CA LEU A 2 1.29 51.12 -14.69
C LEU A 2 1.45 50.28 -15.97
N PRO A 3 2.58 49.59 -16.21
CA PRO A 3 2.61 48.50 -17.17
C PRO A 3 2.79 47.14 -16.47
N GLY A 4 1.90 46.20 -16.78
CA GLY A 4 2.37 44.84 -17.10
C GLY A 4 2.09 43.66 -16.17
N PHE A 5 1.07 43.67 -15.30
CA PHE A 5 0.59 42.43 -14.66
C PHE A 5 -0.42 41.70 -15.57
N ARG A 6 0.01 40.90 -16.56
CA ARG A 6 -0.94 39.92 -17.19
C ARG A 6 -0.43 38.69 -17.96
N THR A 7 0.87 38.41 -18.11
CA THR A 7 1.33 37.30 -19.00
C THR A 7 2.19 36.18 -18.39
N GLN A 8 2.47 36.15 -17.08
CA GLN A 8 3.34 35.11 -16.49
C GLN A 8 2.67 33.78 -16.06
N LYS A 9 1.33 33.69 -16.02
CA LYS A 9 0.62 32.52 -15.45
C LYS A 9 0.76 31.18 -16.22
N PRO A 10 0.76 31.12 -17.56
CA PRO A 10 0.73 29.82 -18.26
C PRO A 10 2.08 29.07 -18.23
N ILE A 11 3.20 29.81 -18.24
CA ILE A 11 4.56 29.24 -18.19
C ILE A 11 4.82 28.58 -16.82
N LEU A 12 4.34 29.20 -15.74
CA LEU A 12 4.39 28.65 -14.39
C LEU A 12 3.52 27.40 -14.23
N MET A 13 2.34 27.34 -14.85
CA MET A 13 1.47 26.15 -14.82
C MET A 13 2.08 24.97 -15.57
N LEU A 14 2.63 25.18 -16.77
CA LEU A 14 3.31 24.13 -17.55
C LEU A 14 4.57 23.61 -16.83
N ALA A 15 5.36 24.50 -16.24
CA ALA A 15 6.53 24.12 -15.44
C ALA A 15 6.13 23.32 -14.20
N TYR A 16 5.03 23.70 -13.54
CA TYR A 16 4.47 22.97 -12.40
C TYR A 16 3.97 21.57 -12.79
N VAL A 17 3.15 21.46 -13.83
CA VAL A 17 2.65 20.16 -14.33
C VAL A 17 3.80 19.26 -14.73
N ARG A 18 4.81 19.77 -15.44
CA ARG A 18 6.01 19.00 -15.81
C ARG A 18 6.82 18.54 -14.60
N ARG A 19 6.90 19.38 -13.55
CA ARG A 19 7.56 19.02 -12.29
C ARG A 19 6.82 17.91 -11.55
N VAL A 20 5.51 18.03 -11.39
CA VAL A 20 4.68 17.00 -10.76
C VAL A 20 4.76 15.72 -11.56
N LEU A 21 4.58 15.78 -12.89
CA LEU A 21 4.60 14.60 -13.76
C LEU A 21 5.96 13.91 -13.74
N SER A 22 7.08 14.65 -13.81
CA SER A 22 8.43 14.06 -13.72
C SER A 22 8.74 13.47 -12.34
N ARG A 23 8.18 14.04 -11.27
CA ARG A 23 8.28 13.48 -9.92
C ARG A 23 7.45 12.20 -9.80
N SER A 24 6.20 12.22 -10.25
CA SER A 24 5.30 11.07 -10.30
C SER A 24 5.91 9.92 -11.13
N LEU A 25 6.44 10.22 -12.32
CA LEU A 25 7.09 9.25 -13.19
C LEU A 25 8.33 8.63 -12.55
N ARG A 26 9.19 9.43 -11.91
CA ARG A 26 10.37 8.88 -11.22
C ARG A 26 10.00 7.95 -10.08
N LEU A 27 9.01 8.33 -9.27
CA LEU A 27 8.49 7.46 -8.20
C LEU A 27 7.87 6.20 -8.78
N PHE A 28 7.01 6.35 -9.80
CA PHE A 28 6.34 5.25 -10.46
C PHE A 28 7.31 4.27 -11.11
N ILE A 29 8.36 4.72 -11.81
CA ILE A 29 9.37 3.84 -12.39
C ILE A 29 10.14 3.09 -11.30
N ALA A 30 10.49 3.77 -10.19
CA ALA A 30 11.15 3.12 -9.07
C ALA A 30 10.26 2.04 -8.43
N LEU A 31 8.96 2.31 -8.31
CA LEU A 31 7.94 1.37 -7.83
C LEU A 31 7.74 0.20 -8.80
N ALA A 32 7.52 0.49 -10.09
CA ALA A 32 7.25 -0.48 -11.13
C ALA A 32 8.41 -1.46 -11.30
N LYS A 33 9.67 -1.00 -11.20
CA LYS A 33 10.86 -1.87 -11.24
C LYS A 33 10.86 -2.95 -10.15
N VAL A 34 10.23 -2.69 -9.00
CA VAL A 34 10.11 -3.66 -7.90
C VAL A 34 8.83 -4.47 -8.05
N MET A 35 7.73 -3.83 -8.45
CA MET A 35 6.40 -4.44 -8.51
C MET A 35 6.24 -5.43 -9.67
N LEU A 36 6.75 -5.11 -10.87
CA LEU A 36 6.70 -5.99 -12.04
C LEU A 36 7.32 -7.37 -11.83
N PRO A 37 8.58 -7.51 -11.35
CA PRO A 37 9.18 -8.82 -11.17
C PRO A 37 8.43 -9.64 -10.12
N ILE A 38 7.93 -9.01 -9.06
CA ILE A 38 7.13 -9.67 -8.04
C ILE A 38 5.80 -10.16 -8.61
N MET A 39 5.07 -9.33 -9.36
CA MET A 39 3.81 -9.72 -9.99
C MET A 39 4.00 -10.87 -10.98
N LEU A 40 5.10 -10.85 -11.73
CA LEU A 40 5.49 -11.95 -12.61
C LEU A 40 5.78 -13.23 -11.82
N LEU A 41 6.52 -13.15 -10.71
CA LEU A 41 6.78 -14.31 -9.83
C LEU A 41 5.50 -14.89 -9.25
N VAL A 42 4.56 -14.05 -8.80
CA VAL A 42 3.26 -14.50 -8.27
C VAL A 42 2.44 -15.17 -9.37
N GLN A 43 2.42 -14.61 -10.58
CA GLN A 43 1.71 -15.21 -11.71
C GLN A 43 2.30 -16.56 -12.11
N LEU A 44 3.63 -16.66 -12.16
CA LEU A 44 4.34 -17.93 -12.38
C LEU A 44 4.01 -18.94 -11.27
N GLY A 45 3.96 -18.50 -10.02
CA GLY A 45 3.54 -19.34 -8.89
C GLY A 45 2.09 -19.83 -8.99
N GLN A 46 1.18 -19.01 -9.52
CA GLN A 46 -0.21 -19.43 -9.80
C GLN A 46 -0.25 -20.51 -10.89
N TRP A 47 0.47 -20.32 -11.99
CA TRP A 47 0.55 -21.31 -13.08
C TRP A 47 1.15 -22.65 -12.64
N MET A 48 2.14 -22.63 -11.74
CA MET A 48 2.77 -23.85 -11.23
C MET A 48 1.97 -24.51 -10.09
N GLY A 49 0.82 -23.97 -9.67
CA GLY A 49 0.07 -24.47 -8.51
C GLY A 49 0.79 -24.27 -7.17
N TRP A 50 1.87 -23.48 -7.15
CA TRP A 50 2.63 -23.19 -5.93
C TRP A 50 1.81 -22.39 -4.93
N VAL A 51 0.79 -21.69 -5.40
CA VAL A 51 -0.16 -20.96 -4.56
C VAL A 51 -0.88 -21.89 -3.58
N ASP A 52 -1.26 -23.10 -4.00
CA ASP A 52 -1.91 -24.06 -3.10
C ASP A 52 -0.91 -24.65 -2.09
N VAL A 53 0.33 -24.89 -2.53
CA VAL A 53 1.43 -25.38 -1.68
C VAL A 53 1.86 -24.34 -0.64
N LEU A 54 2.00 -23.08 -1.05
CA LEU A 54 2.26 -21.94 -0.18
C LEU A 54 1.10 -21.73 0.79
N GLY A 55 -0.14 -21.86 0.33
CA GLY A 55 -1.33 -21.87 1.18
C GLY A 55 -1.24 -22.92 2.29
N HIS A 56 -0.80 -24.14 1.97
CA HIS A 56 -0.58 -25.21 2.94
C HIS A 56 0.55 -24.90 3.94
N TYR A 57 1.64 -24.29 3.47
CA TYR A 57 2.78 -23.93 4.34
C TYR A 57 2.44 -22.78 5.30
N PHE A 58 1.62 -21.82 4.87
CA PHE A 58 1.13 -20.72 5.70
C PHE A 58 -0.16 -21.04 6.46
N ALA A 59 -0.80 -22.18 6.18
CA ALA A 59 -1.97 -22.68 6.89
C ALA A 59 -1.80 -22.74 8.42
N PRO A 60 -0.69 -23.21 9.02
CA PRO A 60 -0.55 -23.22 10.48
C PRO A 60 -0.56 -21.81 11.09
N VAL A 61 0.06 -20.83 10.41
CA VAL A 61 0.07 -19.43 10.86
C VAL A 61 -1.34 -18.84 10.78
N MET A 62 -2.05 -19.08 9.68
CA MET A 62 -3.43 -18.61 9.51
C MET A 62 -4.41 -19.33 10.44
N GLY A 63 -4.22 -20.62 10.68
CA GLY A 63 -5.00 -21.39 11.65
C GLY A 63 -4.87 -20.84 13.06
N TRP A 64 -3.67 -20.42 13.47
CA TRP A 64 -3.46 -19.75 14.76
C TRP A 64 -4.20 -18.40 14.85
N LEU A 65 -4.28 -17.68 13.73
CA LEU A 65 -5.04 -16.44 13.58
C LEU A 65 -6.54 -16.66 13.41
N ASN A 66 -7.02 -17.91 13.40
CA ASN A 66 -8.39 -18.29 13.07
C ASN A 66 -8.83 -17.76 11.68
N LEU A 67 -7.93 -17.80 10.69
CA LEU A 67 -8.14 -17.35 9.32
C LEU A 67 -8.06 -18.53 8.34
N PRO A 68 -8.79 -18.50 7.20
CA PRO A 68 -8.67 -19.50 6.16
C PRO A 68 -7.29 -19.45 5.49
N ALA A 69 -6.78 -20.59 5.01
CA ALA A 69 -5.45 -20.68 4.40
C ALA A 69 -5.29 -19.77 3.17
N GLN A 70 -6.36 -19.56 2.42
CA GLN A 70 -6.42 -18.66 1.26
C GLN A 70 -6.16 -17.20 1.63
N ALA A 71 -6.46 -16.79 2.88
CA ALA A 71 -6.14 -15.45 3.37
C ALA A 71 -4.62 -15.17 3.42
N ALA A 72 -3.78 -16.21 3.56
CA ALA A 72 -2.33 -16.08 3.46
C ALA A 72 -1.89 -15.53 2.11
N LEU A 73 -2.54 -15.97 1.03
CA LEU A 73 -2.22 -15.55 -0.34
C LEU A 73 -2.54 -14.06 -0.54
N ILE A 74 -3.70 -13.63 -0.06
CA ILE A 74 -4.14 -12.23 -0.10
C ILE A 74 -3.17 -11.36 0.71
N TRP A 75 -2.78 -11.81 1.90
CA TRP A 75 -1.85 -11.07 2.75
C TRP A 75 -0.43 -11.02 2.17
N MET A 76 0.07 -12.11 1.58
CA MET A 76 1.36 -12.12 0.87
C MET A 76 1.35 -11.17 -0.33
N ALA A 77 0.29 -11.21 -1.15
CA ALA A 77 0.14 -10.26 -2.24
C ALA A 77 0.16 -8.81 -1.73
N SER A 78 -0.47 -8.53 -0.58
CA SER A 78 -0.36 -7.23 0.09
C SER A 78 1.06 -6.85 0.49
N ILE A 79 1.78 -7.78 1.11
CA ILE A 79 3.16 -7.55 1.59
C ILE A 79 4.06 -7.15 0.42
N PHE A 80 4.00 -7.89 -0.69
CA PHE A 80 4.95 -7.72 -1.79
C PHE A 80 4.51 -6.69 -2.84
N VAL A 81 3.22 -6.65 -3.19
CA VAL A 81 2.67 -5.80 -4.26
C VAL A 81 1.94 -4.59 -3.67
N GLY A 82 1.32 -4.75 -2.50
CA GLY A 82 0.51 -3.71 -1.86
C GLY A 82 -0.98 -4.01 -1.92
N VAL A 83 -1.79 -3.04 -1.49
CA VAL A 83 -3.25 -3.20 -1.33
C VAL A 83 -3.94 -3.62 -2.62
N TYR A 84 -3.50 -3.09 -3.78
CA TYR A 84 -4.04 -3.49 -5.08
C TYR A 84 -3.74 -4.95 -5.43
N GLY A 85 -2.56 -5.45 -5.08
CA GLY A 85 -2.23 -6.87 -5.24
C GLY A 85 -3.09 -7.76 -4.33
N ALA A 86 -3.35 -7.31 -3.10
CA ALA A 86 -4.28 -7.98 -2.19
C ALA A 86 -5.69 -8.04 -2.78
N LEU A 87 -6.17 -6.96 -3.38
CA LEU A 87 -7.49 -6.90 -4.02
C LEU A 87 -7.59 -7.80 -5.25
N ALA A 88 -6.54 -7.84 -6.08
CA ALA A 88 -6.48 -8.76 -7.23
C ALA A 88 -6.48 -10.23 -6.77
N ALA A 89 -5.71 -10.56 -5.73
CA ALA A 89 -5.71 -11.90 -5.14
C ALA A 89 -7.08 -12.25 -4.53
N LEU A 90 -7.72 -11.30 -3.85
CA LEU A 90 -9.07 -11.47 -3.30
C LEU A 90 -10.09 -11.74 -4.41
N ALA A 91 -10.05 -10.98 -5.52
CA ALA A 91 -10.94 -11.20 -6.65
C ALA A 91 -10.76 -12.59 -7.28
N GLY A 92 -9.51 -13.05 -7.42
CA GLY A 92 -9.21 -14.40 -7.93
C GLY A 92 -9.69 -15.52 -7.01
N LEU A 93 -9.59 -15.33 -5.69
CA LEU A 93 -9.94 -16.33 -4.67
C LEU A 93 -11.39 -16.22 -4.16
N ALA A 94 -12.12 -15.16 -4.54
CA ALA A 94 -13.47 -14.86 -4.05
C ALA A 94 -14.48 -16.00 -4.23
N GLY A 95 -14.32 -16.83 -5.27
CA GLY A 95 -15.20 -17.96 -5.55
C GLY A 95 -15.09 -19.13 -4.56
N GLY A 96 -14.01 -19.22 -3.78
CA GLY A 96 -13.77 -20.30 -2.81
C GLY A 96 -13.27 -19.81 -1.45
N LEU A 97 -13.46 -18.53 -1.15
CA LEU A 97 -13.02 -17.91 0.11
C LEU A 97 -14.19 -17.84 1.10
N ASP A 98 -14.30 -18.85 1.96
CA ASP A 98 -15.24 -18.86 3.07
C ASP A 98 -14.63 -18.13 4.27
N ILE A 99 -15.06 -16.90 4.50
CA ILE A 99 -14.54 -16.04 5.57
C ILE A 99 -15.68 -15.26 6.23
N THR A 100 -15.62 -15.08 7.54
CA THR A 100 -16.57 -14.23 8.28
C THR A 100 -16.17 -12.76 8.18
N ALA A 101 -17.11 -11.85 8.45
CA ALA A 101 -16.82 -10.42 8.48
C ALA A 101 -15.70 -10.06 9.49
N GLY A 102 -15.61 -10.76 10.62
CA GLY A 102 -14.58 -10.54 11.64
C GLY A 102 -13.19 -10.96 11.16
N GLN A 103 -13.11 -12.13 10.54
CA GLN A 103 -11.89 -12.63 9.91
C GLN A 103 -11.44 -11.75 8.75
N PHE A 104 -12.37 -11.28 7.90
CA PHE A 104 -12.05 -10.35 6.83
C PHE A 104 -11.54 -9.00 7.37
N SER A 105 -12.11 -8.51 8.47
CA SER A 105 -11.66 -7.28 9.12
C SER A 105 -10.24 -7.43 9.71
N ALA A 106 -9.93 -8.59 10.32
CA ALA A 106 -8.58 -8.91 10.77
C ALA A 106 -7.59 -8.94 9.61
N LEU A 107 -7.94 -9.62 8.50
CA LEU A 107 -7.15 -9.65 7.28
C LEU A 107 -6.94 -8.24 6.68
N ALA A 108 -7.99 -7.42 6.63
CA ALA A 108 -7.93 -6.05 6.12
C ALA A 108 -6.99 -5.19 6.97
N ALA A 109 -7.02 -5.33 8.30
CA ALA A 109 -6.09 -4.63 9.18
C ALA A 109 -4.64 -5.10 9.00
N MET A 110 -4.42 -6.42 8.85
CA MET A 110 -3.11 -6.99 8.53
C MET A 110 -2.56 -6.46 7.20
N VAL A 111 -3.42 -6.34 6.18
CA VAL A 111 -3.11 -5.72 4.89
C VAL A 111 -2.74 -4.25 5.10
N LEU A 112 -3.52 -3.49 5.86
CA LEU A 112 -3.26 -2.08 6.11
C LEU A 112 -1.90 -1.86 6.81
N LEU A 113 -1.54 -2.71 7.76
CA LEU A 113 -0.29 -2.61 8.51
C LEU A 113 0.93 -3.07 7.70
N ALA A 114 0.81 -4.18 6.95
CA ALA A 114 1.94 -4.82 6.26
C ALA A 114 2.05 -4.48 4.76
N HIS A 115 1.16 -3.67 4.18
CA HIS A 115 1.18 -3.43 2.74
C HIS A 115 2.49 -2.83 2.24
N ASN A 116 2.85 -3.26 1.02
CA ASN A 116 3.91 -2.72 0.17
C ASN A 116 5.26 -2.60 0.90
N LEU A 117 5.63 -3.67 1.60
CA LEU A 117 6.83 -3.76 2.42
C LEU A 117 8.10 -3.48 1.62
N PRO A 118 8.38 -4.14 0.47
CA PRO A 118 9.62 -3.93 -0.28
C PRO A 118 9.86 -2.46 -0.64
N VAL A 119 8.82 -1.76 -1.08
CA VAL A 119 8.88 -0.36 -1.48
C VAL A 119 9.09 0.54 -0.28
N LYS A 120 8.30 0.37 0.79
CA LYS A 120 8.46 1.16 2.01
C LYS A 120 9.86 0.98 2.59
N GLN A 121 10.38 -0.24 2.55
CA GLN A 121 11.72 -0.54 3.00
C GLN A 121 12.82 0.06 2.12
N ALA A 122 12.63 0.14 0.80
CA ALA A 122 13.54 0.85 -0.09
C ALA A 122 13.61 2.35 0.23
N ILE A 123 12.50 2.95 0.66
CA ILE A 123 12.43 4.35 1.11
C ILE A 123 13.10 4.52 2.47
N VAL A 124 12.77 3.66 3.45
CA VAL A 124 13.34 3.67 4.82
C VAL A 124 14.86 3.54 4.79
N ARG A 125 15.40 2.66 3.93
CA ARG A 125 16.85 2.49 3.78
C ARG A 125 17.53 3.75 3.25
N ARG A 126 16.86 4.52 2.37
CA ARG A 126 17.37 5.83 1.91
C ARG A 126 17.32 6.90 3.00
N ALA A 127 16.46 6.74 4.00
CA ALA A 127 16.36 7.62 5.15
C ALA A 127 17.32 7.24 6.30
N GLY A 128 18.18 6.23 6.12
CA GLY A 128 19.18 5.81 7.12
C GLY A 128 18.64 4.92 8.25
N ALA A 129 17.38 4.49 8.18
CA ALA A 129 16.78 3.60 9.17
C ALA A 129 16.98 2.11 8.81
N SER A 130 16.97 1.24 9.83
CA SER A 130 17.25 -0.18 9.66
C SER A 130 16.09 -0.92 8.97
N PHE A 131 16.42 -1.59 7.87
CA PHE A 131 15.50 -2.38 7.05
C PHE A 131 14.78 -3.44 7.89
N TRP A 132 15.56 -4.26 8.61
CA TRP A 132 15.04 -5.42 9.33
C TRP A 132 14.20 -5.05 10.54
N ALA A 133 14.57 -4.01 11.30
CA ALA A 133 13.80 -3.63 12.48
C ALA A 133 12.42 -3.10 12.10
N THR A 134 12.34 -2.22 11.09
CA THR A 134 11.04 -1.67 10.66
C THR A 134 10.18 -2.69 9.93
N ALA A 135 10.78 -3.62 9.17
CA ALA A 135 10.05 -4.71 8.54
C ALA A 135 9.49 -5.69 9.58
N GLY A 136 10.34 -6.14 10.50
CA GLY A 136 9.96 -7.05 11.59
C GLY A 136 8.88 -6.46 12.47
N LEU A 137 9.05 -5.21 12.93
CA LEU A 137 8.03 -4.53 13.75
C LEU A 137 6.67 -4.46 13.04
N ARG A 138 6.65 -4.13 11.74
CA ARG A 138 5.38 -4.05 11.00
C ARG A 138 4.73 -5.41 10.80
N LEU A 139 5.51 -6.46 10.54
CA LEU A 139 5.00 -7.83 10.42
C LEU A 139 4.44 -8.33 11.74
N VAL A 140 5.19 -8.15 12.83
CA VAL A 140 4.76 -8.57 14.17
C VAL A 140 3.53 -7.80 14.61
N MET A 141 3.50 -6.48 14.43
CA MET A 141 2.32 -5.67 14.75
C MET A 141 1.11 -6.04 13.90
N ALA A 142 1.30 -6.33 12.61
CA ALA A 142 0.22 -6.81 11.75
C ALA A 142 -0.36 -8.13 12.26
N LEU A 143 0.48 -9.11 12.55
CA LEU A 143 0.06 -10.41 13.08
C LEU A 143 -0.60 -10.29 14.45
N ALA A 144 -0.01 -9.53 15.37
CA ALA A 144 -0.54 -9.34 16.71
C ALA A 144 -1.90 -8.62 16.68
N TYR A 145 -2.04 -7.57 15.87
CA TYR A 145 -3.31 -6.86 15.71
C TYR A 145 -4.37 -7.73 15.02
N GLY A 146 -3.99 -8.44 13.95
CA GLY A 146 -4.87 -9.38 13.27
C GLY A 146 -5.38 -10.49 14.20
N ALA A 147 -4.48 -11.07 15.01
CA ALA A 147 -4.82 -12.06 16.03
C ALA A 147 -5.77 -11.48 17.07
N ALA A 148 -5.47 -10.30 17.61
CA ALA A 148 -6.30 -9.64 18.60
C ALA A 148 -7.72 -9.39 18.07
N VAL A 149 -7.86 -8.86 16.85
CA VAL A 149 -9.17 -8.63 16.21
C VAL A 149 -9.90 -9.95 15.94
N SER A 150 -9.22 -10.92 15.35
CA SER A 150 -9.84 -12.22 15.01
C SER A 150 -10.32 -12.96 16.26
N TRP A 151 -9.49 -13.02 17.31
CA TRP A 151 -9.84 -13.67 18.56
C TRP A 151 -10.91 -12.91 19.34
N THR A 152 -10.88 -11.58 19.37
CA THR A 152 -11.95 -10.80 20.03
C THR A 152 -13.28 -10.93 19.30
N CYS A 153 -13.30 -10.88 17.97
CA CYS A 153 -14.51 -11.13 17.18
C CYS A 153 -15.06 -12.54 17.42
N HIS A 154 -14.17 -13.55 17.45
CA HIS A 154 -14.55 -14.93 17.73
C HIS A 154 -15.10 -15.11 19.15
N ALA A 155 -14.41 -14.55 20.16
CA ALA A 155 -14.79 -14.68 21.56
C ALA A 155 -16.10 -13.95 21.90
N LEU A 156 -16.35 -12.78 21.30
CA LEU A 156 -17.57 -12.02 21.52
C LEU A 156 -18.73 -12.47 20.60
N GLY A 157 -18.46 -13.35 19.62
CA GLY A 157 -19.45 -13.78 18.62
C GLY A 157 -19.91 -12.66 17.66
N VAL A 158 -19.21 -11.52 17.68
CA VAL A 158 -19.51 -10.31 16.91
C VAL A 158 -18.88 -10.45 15.52
N LEU A 159 -19.59 -10.00 14.48
CA LEU A 159 -19.16 -10.14 13.07
C LEU A 159 -18.97 -11.60 12.60
N SER A 160 -19.71 -12.55 13.19
CA SER A 160 -19.74 -13.97 12.79
C SER A 160 -20.50 -14.22 11.48
N GLN A 161 -21.16 -13.21 10.92
CA GLN A 161 -21.88 -13.30 9.64
C GLN A 161 -20.91 -13.67 8.50
N PRO A 162 -21.27 -14.65 7.64
CA PRO A 162 -20.45 -15.00 6.49
C PRO A 162 -20.41 -13.82 5.51
N MET A 163 -19.21 -13.47 5.03
CA MET A 163 -19.04 -12.39 4.08
C MET A 163 -19.24 -12.91 2.66
N SER A 164 -20.29 -12.44 1.98
CA SER A 164 -20.52 -12.83 0.58
C SER A 164 -19.68 -11.98 -0.38
N PHE A 165 -18.92 -12.65 -1.24
CA PHE A 165 -18.20 -12.03 -2.34
C PHE A 165 -18.94 -12.16 -3.67
N ALA A 166 -20.27 -12.34 -3.63
CA ALA A 166 -21.10 -12.52 -4.83
C ALA A 166 -20.96 -11.37 -5.84
N TRP A 167 -20.75 -10.15 -5.36
CA TRP A 167 -20.50 -8.97 -6.18
C TRP A 167 -19.13 -8.97 -6.89
N MET A 168 -18.18 -9.80 -6.42
CA MET A 168 -16.84 -9.97 -6.98
C MET A 168 -16.73 -11.20 -7.89
N GLN A 169 -17.64 -12.18 -7.76
CA GLN A 169 -17.65 -13.42 -8.54
C GLN A 169 -17.89 -13.20 -10.04
N GLY A 170 -18.52 -12.08 -10.44
CA GLY A 170 -18.63 -11.69 -11.85
C GLY A 170 -17.29 -11.40 -12.54
N GLN A 171 -16.19 -11.33 -11.77
CA GLN A 171 -14.83 -11.08 -12.26
C GLN A 171 -13.94 -12.33 -12.22
N GLN A 172 -14.46 -13.51 -11.86
CA GLN A 172 -13.79 -14.78 -12.09
C GLN A 172 -13.67 -14.99 -13.61
N ALA A 173 -12.53 -14.58 -14.19
CA ALA A 173 -12.09 -15.18 -15.43
C ALA A 173 -11.96 -16.69 -15.17
N SER A 174 -12.68 -17.50 -15.94
CA SER A 174 -12.63 -18.95 -15.80
C SER A 174 -11.17 -19.41 -15.88
N ALA A 175 -10.76 -20.25 -14.93
CA ALA A 175 -9.40 -20.80 -14.84
C ALA A 175 -8.96 -21.63 -16.08
N ALA A 176 -9.82 -21.77 -17.10
CA ALA A 176 -9.60 -22.57 -18.29
C ALA A 176 -8.95 -21.80 -19.46
N GLU A 177 -8.89 -20.47 -19.43
CA GLU A 177 -8.23 -19.67 -20.47
C GLU A 177 -7.39 -18.58 -19.79
N LEU A 178 -6.28 -18.98 -19.16
CA LEU A 178 -5.20 -18.09 -18.73
C LEU A 178 -4.54 -17.45 -19.95
N SER A 179 -5.27 -16.59 -20.66
CA SER A 179 -4.66 -15.80 -21.72
C SER A 179 -3.66 -14.85 -21.07
N LEU A 180 -2.38 -15.01 -21.41
CA LEU A 180 -1.31 -14.07 -21.07
C LEU A 180 -1.74 -12.62 -21.33
N TRP A 181 -2.60 -12.44 -22.34
CA TRP A 181 -3.18 -11.17 -22.73
C TRP A 181 -4.10 -10.56 -21.67
N GLN A 182 -5.05 -11.30 -21.09
CA GLN A 182 -5.92 -10.79 -20.03
C GLN A 182 -5.13 -10.46 -18.76
N TRP A 183 -4.15 -11.28 -18.40
CA TRP A 183 -3.26 -10.99 -17.27
C TRP A 183 -2.44 -9.71 -17.50
N LEU A 184 -1.88 -9.55 -18.69
CA LEU A 184 -1.10 -8.36 -19.06
C LEU A 184 -1.97 -7.11 -19.03
N GLN A 185 -3.22 -7.20 -19.51
CA GLN A 185 -4.21 -6.12 -19.40
C GLN A 185 -4.52 -5.77 -17.94
N GLY A 186 -4.82 -6.76 -17.10
CA GLY A 186 -5.09 -6.54 -15.67
C GLY A 186 -3.90 -5.92 -14.92
N THR A 187 -2.69 -6.36 -15.24
CA THR A 187 -1.45 -5.79 -14.70
C THR A 187 -1.25 -4.35 -15.18
N ALA A 188 -1.48 -4.08 -16.46
CA ALA A 188 -1.37 -2.74 -17.04
C ALA A 188 -2.38 -1.76 -16.43
N VAL A 189 -3.63 -2.18 -16.22
CA VAL A 189 -4.66 -1.38 -15.53
C VAL A 189 -4.25 -1.09 -14.09
N SER A 190 -3.72 -2.09 -13.37
CA SER A 190 -3.23 -1.92 -11.99
C SER A 190 -2.06 -0.95 -11.90
N MET A 191 -1.12 -1.02 -12.85
CA MET A 191 -0.03 -0.06 -12.98
C MET A 191 -0.55 1.36 -13.24
N ALA A 192 -1.49 1.50 -14.18
CA ALA A 192 -2.07 2.79 -14.57
C ALA A 192 -2.84 3.45 -13.40
N LEU A 193 -3.66 2.69 -12.68
CA LEU A 193 -4.36 3.17 -11.48
C LEU A 193 -3.39 3.58 -10.38
N THR A 194 -2.32 2.81 -10.16
CA THR A 194 -1.28 3.16 -9.17
C THR A 194 -0.60 4.48 -9.55
N PHE A 195 -0.26 4.66 -10.83
CA PHE A 195 0.30 5.93 -11.32
C PHE A 195 -0.68 7.10 -11.11
N ALA A 196 -1.95 6.92 -11.46
CA ALA A 196 -2.98 7.93 -11.29
C ALA A 196 -3.15 8.34 -9.82
N VAL A 197 -3.17 7.38 -8.90
CA VAL A 197 -3.27 7.64 -7.46
C VAL A 197 -2.04 8.39 -6.93
N ILE A 198 -0.82 7.99 -7.33
CA ILE A 198 0.40 8.71 -6.93
C ILE A 198 0.38 10.14 -7.45
N ALA A 199 0.00 10.34 -8.72
CA ALA A 199 -0.11 11.67 -9.30
C ALA A 199 -1.16 12.52 -8.57
N ALA A 200 -2.34 11.98 -8.31
CA ALA A 200 -3.40 12.64 -7.56
C ALA A 200 -2.95 13.01 -6.15
N LEU A 201 -2.30 12.10 -5.42
CA LEU A 201 -1.76 12.36 -4.08
C LEU A 201 -0.68 13.45 -4.09
N LEU A 202 0.22 13.46 -5.08
CA LEU A 202 1.24 14.51 -5.19
C LEU A 202 0.64 15.87 -5.50
N VAL A 203 -0.38 15.93 -6.37
CA VAL A 203 -1.14 17.16 -6.62
C VAL A 203 -1.85 17.63 -5.35
N LEU A 204 -2.50 16.71 -4.64
CA LEU A 204 -3.17 17.00 -3.37
C LEU A 204 -2.19 17.54 -2.33
N LEU A 205 -1.01 16.91 -2.18
CA LEU A 205 0.04 17.38 -1.28
C LEU A 205 0.52 18.79 -1.62
N ASP A 206 0.69 19.11 -2.91
CA ASP A 206 1.10 20.44 -3.35
C ASP A 206 0.00 21.49 -3.09
N ILE A 207 -1.27 21.15 -3.34
CA ILE A 207 -2.42 22.00 -2.98
C ILE A 207 -2.44 22.24 -1.46
N MET A 208 -2.26 21.19 -0.67
CA MET A 208 -2.27 21.23 0.79
C MET A 208 -1.12 22.09 1.37
N GLN A 209 0.03 22.10 0.69
CA GLN A 209 1.16 22.99 1.00
C GLN A 209 0.85 24.45 0.65
N ARG A 210 0.24 24.71 -0.52
CA ARG A 210 -0.14 26.06 -0.93
C ARG A 210 -1.22 26.69 -0.05
N CYS A 211 -2.17 25.89 0.43
CA CYS A 211 -3.22 26.34 1.32
C CYS A 211 -2.74 26.54 2.77
N GLY A 212 -1.47 26.25 3.10
CA GLY A 212 -0.93 26.36 4.46
C GLY A 212 -1.49 25.33 5.45
N LEU A 213 -2.28 24.34 4.97
CA LEU A 213 -2.89 23.32 5.83
C LEU A 213 -1.82 22.43 6.49
N THR A 214 -0.68 22.24 5.84
CA THR A 214 0.50 21.58 6.43
C THR A 214 1.03 22.33 7.66
N ALA A 215 1.05 23.67 7.64
CA ALA A 215 1.44 24.46 8.80
C ALA A 215 0.39 24.38 9.92
N ALA A 216 -0.90 24.35 9.58
CA ALA A 216 -1.99 24.17 10.55
C ALA A 216 -1.95 22.78 11.21
N LEU A 217 -1.79 21.71 10.43
CA LEU A 217 -1.60 20.34 10.92
C LEU A 217 -0.38 20.25 11.83
N THR A 218 0.74 20.85 11.43
CA THR A 218 1.95 20.88 12.25
C THR A 218 1.68 21.56 13.58
N ARG A 219 1.03 22.73 13.57
CA ARG A 219 0.67 23.47 14.80
C ARG A 219 -0.23 22.67 15.75
N VAL A 220 -1.17 21.89 15.21
CA VAL A 220 -2.07 21.03 16.00
C VAL A 220 -1.34 19.80 16.53
N LEU A 221 -0.37 19.25 15.80
CA LEU A 221 0.40 18.09 16.22
C LEU A 221 1.57 18.45 17.16
N THR A 222 2.08 19.69 17.14
CA THR A 222 3.13 20.17 18.05
C THR A 222 2.84 19.87 19.53
N PRO A 223 1.65 20.15 20.11
CA PRO A 223 1.38 19.82 21.51
C PRO A 223 1.45 18.32 21.81
N VAL A 224 0.98 17.47 20.88
CA VAL A 224 1.05 15.99 21.03
C VAL A 224 2.50 15.50 20.94
N LEU A 225 3.32 16.10 20.06
CA LEU A 225 4.75 15.78 19.94
C LEU A 225 5.54 16.20 21.18
N ARG A 226 5.19 17.33 21.81
CA ARG A 226 5.77 17.75 23.09
C ARG A 226 5.43 16.77 24.22
N TRP A 227 4.24 16.18 24.19
CA TRP A 227 3.86 15.14 25.15
C TRP A 227 4.65 13.83 24.95
N SER A 228 5.04 13.52 23.70
CA SER A 228 5.90 12.38 23.37
C SER A 228 7.40 12.59 23.67
N GLY A 229 7.82 13.76 24.16
CA GLY A 229 9.22 14.03 24.55
C GLY A 229 10.20 14.28 23.39
N LEU A 230 9.71 14.48 22.16
CA LEU A 230 10.55 14.83 21.01
C LEU A 230 10.67 16.35 20.93
N ASP A 231 11.87 16.86 21.23
CA ASP A 231 12.16 18.30 21.22
C ASP A 231 11.94 18.88 19.79
N PRO A 232 11.08 19.90 19.62
CA PRO A 232 10.81 20.53 18.33
C PRO A 232 12.04 21.19 17.66
N GLN A 233 13.19 21.24 18.33
CA GLN A 233 14.38 21.98 17.88
C GLN A 233 15.33 21.22 16.94
N VAL A 234 15.13 19.93 16.66
CA VAL A 234 16.02 19.16 15.76
C VAL A 234 15.61 19.20 14.27
N ALA A 235 14.44 19.74 13.95
CA ALA A 235 13.94 19.80 12.58
C ALA A 235 14.71 20.72 11.60
N PRO A 236 15.39 21.82 12.01
CA PRO A 236 16.14 22.66 11.07
C PRO A 236 17.44 22.00 10.55
N VAL A 237 18.03 21.06 11.30
CA VAL A 237 19.39 20.54 11.03
C VAL A 237 19.42 19.62 9.80
N THR A 238 18.35 18.87 9.52
CA THR A 238 18.21 18.07 8.29
C THR A 238 17.73 18.88 7.08
N MET A 239 17.16 20.08 7.29
CA MET A 239 16.70 20.95 6.21
C MET A 239 17.82 21.86 5.65
N LEU A 240 18.84 22.17 6.46
CA LEU A 240 20.00 22.97 6.04
C LEU A 240 21.22 22.13 5.61
N GLY A 241 21.32 20.86 6.04
CA GLY A 241 22.44 19.97 5.71
C GLY A 241 22.56 19.52 4.24
N VAL A 242 21.64 19.92 3.36
CA VAL A 242 21.66 19.55 1.92
C VAL A 242 21.84 20.77 0.98
N THR A 243 21.99 21.98 1.53
CA THR A 243 22.25 23.21 0.74
C THR A 243 23.65 23.78 0.96
N CYS A 244 24.43 23.20 1.88
CA CYS A 244 25.85 23.54 2.08
C CYS A 244 26.70 22.27 2.06
N SER A 245 26.95 21.75 0.87
CA SER A 245 28.20 21.04 0.59
C SER A 245 28.85 21.74 -0.60
N PRO A 246 30.13 22.14 -0.51
CA PRO A 246 30.86 22.82 -1.59
C PRO A 246 31.05 21.93 -2.82
#